data_AF-A0A6V8E0L1-F1
#
_entry.id   AF-A0A6V8E0L1-F1
#
_cell.length_a   1.000
_cell.length_b   1.000
_cell.length_c   1.000
_cell.angle_alpha   90.00
_cell.angle_beta   90.00
_cell.angle_gamma   90.00
#
_symmetry.space_group_name_H-M   'P 1'
#
loop_
_entity.id
_entity.type
_entity.pdbx_description
1 polymer ?
#
loop_
_entity_poly.entity_id
_entity_poly.type
_entity_poly.pdbx_seq_one_letter_code
_entity_poly.pdbx_strand_id
1 'polypeptide(L)'
;MAASIQSAIAKLKHKDVRQRRRAVRILFDSDAYESVEAFSIYLDDDDVWFRNKAIEAYRRWAPKHAPHLLEDLANRDDIDGHRCVAAVLDAIPDSKQAATLSRLLLDSSDDVVVRRAVNQLISAKEATNMELQRFQSSEDHVVRSYATAVNSRVSELLQSLQDAHPDVRRQAASSLLKMELNDVDSKALQSAIEHDDALWKLAVPIALEHKHPHLVNLMLRKDKSQRRFLVQSLKDAVSDADDSRLRMLIDSDGSSIVARWLVGRNDAKSDELRHELLFDQRVDSIDKSRLLERLLHRQQEPAIQTLAKKLLDESKDELVLSAAQNLYTS
;
A
#
# COMPACT_ATOMS: atom_id res chain seq x y z
N MET A 1 -5.77 -47.42 -12.26
CA MET A 1 -5.19 -46.10 -12.59
C MET A 1 -3.67 -46.11 -12.58
N ALA A 2 -2.99 -46.60 -11.53
CA ALA A 2 -1.52 -46.64 -11.44
C ALA A 2 -0.80 -47.30 -12.65
N ALA A 3 -1.31 -48.42 -13.19
CA ALA A 3 -0.74 -49.07 -14.37
C ALA A 3 -0.78 -48.19 -15.64
N SER A 4 -1.76 -47.28 -15.74
CA SER A 4 -1.87 -46.33 -16.85
C SER A 4 -0.86 -45.18 -16.71
N ILE A 5 -0.58 -44.75 -15.49
CA ILE A 5 0.39 -43.68 -15.20
C ILE A 5 1.81 -44.17 -15.49
N GLN A 6 2.19 -45.35 -15.00
CA GLN A 6 3.52 -45.93 -15.28
C GLN A 6 3.75 -46.16 -16.77
N SER A 7 2.72 -46.61 -17.50
CA SER A 7 2.78 -46.71 -18.96
C SER A 7 2.98 -45.34 -19.63
N ALA A 8 2.33 -44.29 -19.13
CA ALA A 8 2.51 -42.93 -19.63
C ALA A 8 3.92 -42.38 -19.33
N ILE A 9 4.45 -42.58 -18.12
CA ILE A 9 5.83 -42.21 -17.75
C ILE A 9 6.83 -42.85 -18.71
N ALA A 10 6.72 -44.17 -18.95
CA ALA A 10 7.60 -44.88 -19.88
C ALA A 10 7.53 -44.32 -21.31
N LYS A 11 6.34 -43.89 -21.75
CA LYS A 11 6.12 -43.31 -23.09
C LYS A 11 6.68 -41.90 -23.26
N LEU A 12 7.14 -41.23 -22.19
CA LEU A 12 7.87 -39.96 -22.33
C LEU A 12 9.18 -40.13 -23.10
N LYS A 13 9.81 -41.32 -23.08
CA LYS A 13 11.04 -41.60 -23.85
C LYS A 13 10.78 -42.20 -25.23
N HIS A 14 9.53 -42.19 -25.70
CA HIS A 14 9.16 -42.86 -26.94
C HIS A 14 9.69 -42.12 -28.18
N LYS A 15 10.13 -42.88 -29.21
CA LYS A 15 10.66 -42.30 -30.46
C LYS A 15 9.65 -41.42 -31.22
N ASP A 16 8.38 -41.84 -31.23
CA ASP A 16 7.28 -41.10 -31.86
C ASP A 16 6.80 -39.95 -30.96
N VAL A 17 6.94 -38.72 -31.46
CA VAL A 17 6.49 -37.46 -30.83
C VAL A 17 5.01 -37.51 -30.45
N ARG A 18 4.15 -38.14 -31.27
CA ARG A 18 2.70 -38.23 -30.96
C ARG A 18 2.44 -39.03 -29.71
N GLN A 19 3.20 -40.11 -29.49
CA GLN A 19 3.11 -40.92 -28.29
C GLN A 19 3.61 -40.15 -27.06
N ARG A 20 4.72 -39.41 -27.19
CA ARG A 20 5.24 -38.53 -26.12
C ARG A 20 4.22 -37.46 -25.72
N ARG A 21 3.64 -36.74 -26.69
CA ARG A 21 2.60 -35.72 -26.42
C ARG A 21 1.35 -36.33 -25.76
N ARG A 22 0.94 -37.54 -26.17
CA ARG A 22 -0.19 -38.25 -25.55
C ARG A 22 0.14 -38.64 -24.11
N ALA A 23 1.35 -39.11 -23.84
CA ALA A 23 1.81 -39.41 -22.49
C ALA A 23 1.77 -38.17 -21.59
N VAL A 24 2.31 -37.05 -22.05
CA VAL A 24 2.25 -35.77 -21.33
C VAL A 24 0.81 -35.40 -20.98
N ARG A 25 -0.13 -35.44 -21.94
CA ARG A 25 -1.55 -35.13 -21.66
C ARG A 25 -2.13 -36.04 -20.58
N ILE A 26 -1.92 -37.37 -20.68
CA ILE A 26 -2.43 -38.33 -19.69
C ILE A 26 -1.91 -38.01 -18.28
N LEU A 27 -0.64 -37.66 -18.14
CA LEU A 27 -0.03 -37.34 -16.84
C LEU A 27 -0.60 -36.03 -16.25
N PHE A 28 -0.80 -35.01 -17.08
CA PHE A 28 -1.39 -33.75 -16.66
C PHE A 28 -2.88 -33.86 -16.31
N ASP A 29 -3.66 -34.59 -17.13
CA ASP A 29 -5.09 -34.80 -16.93
C ASP A 29 -5.37 -35.64 -15.67
N SER A 30 -4.44 -36.54 -15.31
CA SER A 30 -4.54 -37.39 -14.13
C SER A 30 -3.92 -36.78 -12.87
N ASP A 31 -3.35 -35.57 -12.96
CA ASP A 31 -2.59 -34.92 -11.89
C ASP A 31 -1.50 -35.82 -11.26
N ALA A 32 -0.78 -36.56 -12.10
CA ALA A 32 0.18 -37.58 -11.68
C ALA A 32 1.51 -36.97 -11.20
N TYR A 33 1.54 -36.44 -9.98
CA TYR A 33 2.72 -35.78 -9.41
C TYR A 33 3.95 -36.70 -9.32
N GLU A 34 3.77 -38.02 -9.20
CA GLU A 34 4.85 -39.01 -9.19
C GLU A 34 5.65 -39.04 -10.51
N SER A 35 5.15 -38.38 -11.56
CA SER A 35 5.82 -38.31 -12.86
C SER A 35 6.77 -37.12 -13.03
N VAL A 36 6.80 -36.18 -12.09
CA VAL A 36 7.51 -34.89 -12.24
C VAL A 36 9.00 -35.06 -12.62
N GLU A 37 9.69 -36.02 -11.99
CA GLU A 37 11.10 -36.30 -12.25
C GLU A 37 11.35 -36.78 -13.70
N ALA A 38 10.37 -37.50 -14.27
CA ALA A 38 10.46 -38.00 -15.64
C ALA A 38 10.40 -36.90 -16.71
N PHE A 39 9.98 -35.68 -16.34
CA PHE A 39 10.00 -34.51 -17.23
C PHE A 39 11.37 -33.86 -17.36
N SER A 40 12.37 -34.24 -16.55
CA SER A 40 13.75 -33.74 -16.64
C SER A 40 14.34 -33.83 -18.05
N ILE A 41 14.03 -34.92 -18.78
CA ILE A 41 14.50 -35.16 -20.15
C ILE A 41 14.04 -34.08 -21.15
N TYR A 42 13.03 -33.30 -20.80
CA TYR A 42 12.44 -32.29 -21.67
C TYR A 42 12.85 -30.87 -21.33
N LEU A 43 13.59 -30.63 -20.26
CA LEU A 43 14.03 -29.27 -19.88
C LEU A 43 14.84 -28.62 -21.01
N ASP A 44 15.65 -29.42 -21.71
CA ASP A 44 16.56 -29.01 -22.77
C ASP A 44 16.15 -29.58 -24.15
N ASP A 45 14.90 -30.02 -24.34
CA ASP A 45 14.42 -30.58 -25.62
C ASP A 45 14.39 -29.52 -26.72
N ASP A 46 14.69 -29.87 -27.98
CA ASP A 46 14.65 -28.95 -29.12
C ASP A 46 13.24 -28.37 -29.37
N ASP A 47 12.19 -29.15 -29.13
CA ASP A 47 10.80 -28.72 -29.29
C ASP A 47 10.34 -27.91 -28.05
N VAL A 48 10.09 -26.62 -28.29
CA VAL A 48 9.59 -25.64 -27.31
C VAL A 48 8.36 -26.17 -26.56
N TRP A 49 7.51 -26.96 -27.21
CA TRP A 49 6.33 -27.53 -26.57
C TRP A 49 6.69 -28.47 -25.41
N PHE A 50 7.73 -29.30 -25.57
CA PHE A 50 8.19 -30.20 -24.50
C PHE A 50 8.89 -29.43 -23.39
N ARG A 51 9.73 -28.44 -23.70
CA ARG A 51 10.35 -27.56 -22.68
C ARG A 51 9.32 -26.87 -21.81
N ASN A 52 8.31 -26.24 -22.43
CA ASN A 52 7.23 -25.58 -21.71
C ASN A 52 6.46 -26.56 -20.81
N LYS A 53 6.22 -27.79 -21.27
CA LYS A 53 5.54 -28.81 -20.48
C LYS A 53 6.39 -29.35 -19.34
N ALA A 54 7.71 -29.41 -19.49
CA ALA A 54 8.62 -29.73 -18.40
C ALA A 54 8.55 -28.67 -17.29
N ILE A 55 8.69 -27.40 -17.67
CA ILE A 55 8.57 -26.26 -16.75
C ILE A 55 7.19 -26.23 -16.07
N GLU A 56 6.11 -26.48 -16.81
CA GLU A 56 4.75 -26.54 -16.25
C GLU A 56 4.59 -27.69 -15.25
N ALA A 57 5.15 -28.87 -15.53
CA ALA A 57 5.12 -30.01 -14.61
C ALA A 57 5.88 -29.69 -13.32
N TYR A 58 7.06 -29.06 -13.44
CA TYR A 58 7.86 -28.62 -12.29
C TYR A 58 7.08 -27.60 -11.48
N ARG A 59 6.51 -26.56 -12.09
CA ARG A 59 5.73 -25.56 -11.37
C ARG A 59 4.53 -26.15 -10.62
N ARG A 60 3.85 -27.13 -11.23
CA ARG A 60 2.63 -27.72 -10.70
C ARG A 60 2.88 -28.68 -9.55
N TRP A 61 3.89 -29.54 -9.67
CA TRP A 61 4.07 -30.69 -8.78
C TRP A 61 5.31 -30.61 -7.90
N ALA A 62 6.42 -30.03 -8.38
CA ALA A 62 7.68 -30.02 -7.64
C ALA A 62 7.61 -29.30 -6.28
N PRO A 63 6.91 -28.14 -6.11
CA PRO A 63 6.88 -27.42 -4.83
C PRO A 63 6.44 -28.26 -3.62
N LYS A 64 5.54 -29.23 -3.85
CA LYS A 64 4.98 -30.08 -2.79
C LYS A 64 5.54 -31.48 -2.77
N HIS A 65 5.92 -32.02 -3.93
CA HIS A 65 6.22 -33.46 -4.07
C HIS A 65 7.67 -33.76 -4.39
N ALA A 66 8.41 -32.84 -5.00
CA ALA A 66 9.80 -33.05 -5.41
C ALA A 66 10.60 -31.73 -5.40
N PRO A 67 10.72 -31.04 -4.25
CA PRO A 67 11.34 -29.72 -4.19
C PRO A 67 12.85 -29.75 -4.47
N HIS A 68 13.52 -30.89 -4.34
CA HIS A 68 14.91 -31.07 -4.76
C HIS A 68 15.11 -30.79 -6.27
N LEU A 69 14.11 -31.05 -7.11
CA LEU A 69 14.17 -30.72 -8.55
C LEU A 69 14.18 -29.21 -8.80
N LEU A 70 13.61 -28.41 -7.88
CA LEU A 70 13.70 -26.95 -7.95
C LEU A 70 15.09 -26.45 -7.53
N GLU A 71 15.77 -27.17 -6.62
CA GLU A 71 17.15 -26.88 -6.26
C GLU A 71 18.10 -27.14 -7.44
N ASP A 72 17.90 -28.24 -8.15
CA ASP A 72 18.64 -28.52 -9.38
C ASP A 72 18.43 -27.41 -10.42
N LEU A 73 17.19 -26.95 -10.63
CA LEU A 73 16.90 -25.83 -11.54
C LEU A 73 17.49 -24.50 -11.07
N ALA A 74 17.53 -24.24 -9.77
CA ALA A 74 18.07 -22.99 -9.23
C ALA A 74 19.61 -22.92 -9.30
N ASN A 75 20.29 -24.06 -9.39
CA ASN A 75 21.74 -24.13 -9.51
C ASN A 75 22.24 -24.10 -10.96
N ARG A 76 21.35 -24.29 -11.94
CA ARG A 76 21.71 -24.20 -13.35
C ARG A 76 21.85 -22.73 -13.76
N ASP A 77 22.83 -22.43 -14.59
CA ASP A 77 23.01 -21.10 -15.18
C ASP A 77 22.02 -20.88 -16.35
N ASP A 78 20.72 -20.98 -16.06
CA ASP A 78 19.66 -20.77 -17.04
C ASP A 78 18.48 -19.96 -16.50
N ILE A 79 18.13 -18.92 -17.25
CA ILE A 79 17.13 -17.93 -16.85
C ILE A 79 15.74 -18.56 -16.75
N ASP A 80 15.40 -19.53 -17.61
CA ASP A 80 14.08 -20.15 -17.61
C ASP A 80 13.85 -21.04 -16.37
N GLY A 81 14.89 -21.75 -15.91
CA GLY A 81 14.96 -22.48 -14.65
C GLY A 81 14.82 -21.54 -13.46
N HIS A 82 15.62 -20.47 -13.41
CA HIS A 82 15.50 -19.42 -12.39
C HIS A 82 14.08 -18.83 -12.31
N ARG A 83 13.48 -18.49 -13.45
CA ARG A 83 12.09 -18.01 -13.54
C ARG A 83 11.08 -19.05 -13.07
N CYS A 84 11.31 -20.33 -13.38
CA CYS A 84 10.48 -21.42 -12.91
C CYS A 84 10.48 -21.51 -11.38
N VAL A 85 11.68 -21.52 -10.77
CA VAL A 85 11.83 -21.59 -9.31
C VAL A 85 11.23 -20.36 -8.64
N ALA A 86 11.57 -19.15 -9.12
CA ALA A 86 11.02 -17.89 -8.60
C ALA A 86 9.48 -17.82 -8.71
N ALA A 87 8.87 -18.46 -9.70
CA ALA A 87 7.42 -18.46 -9.87
C ALA A 87 6.68 -19.29 -8.83
N VAL A 88 7.36 -20.18 -8.12
CA VAL A 88 6.72 -21.16 -7.22
C VAL A 88 7.21 -21.10 -5.79
N LEU A 89 8.06 -20.14 -5.43
CA LEU A 89 8.56 -19.95 -4.07
C LEU A 89 7.42 -19.91 -3.02
N ASP A 90 6.33 -19.19 -3.32
CA ASP A 90 5.15 -19.08 -2.45
C ASP A 90 4.37 -20.40 -2.29
N ALA A 91 4.54 -21.34 -3.23
CA ALA A 91 3.83 -22.62 -3.24
C ALA A 91 4.58 -23.73 -2.47
N ILE A 92 5.80 -23.46 -2.01
CA ILE A 92 6.62 -24.38 -1.24
C ILE A 92 6.18 -24.36 0.23
N PRO A 93 5.70 -25.47 0.80
CA PRO A 93 5.17 -25.48 2.17
C PRO A 93 6.20 -25.20 3.26
N ASP A 94 7.45 -25.58 3.06
CA ASP A 94 8.54 -25.35 4.00
C ASP A 94 9.22 -23.99 3.75
N SER A 95 9.04 -23.04 4.66
CA SER A 95 9.61 -21.69 4.56
C SER A 95 11.14 -21.71 4.47
N LYS A 96 11.81 -22.62 5.16
CA LYS A 96 13.27 -22.72 5.16
C LYS A 96 13.77 -23.22 3.83
N GLN A 97 13.09 -24.19 3.24
CA GLN A 97 13.40 -24.68 1.90
C GLN A 97 13.18 -23.58 0.84
N ALA A 98 12.05 -22.86 0.91
CA ALA A 98 11.79 -21.73 0.03
C ALA A 98 12.87 -20.64 0.17
N ALA A 99 13.35 -20.40 1.40
CA ALA A 99 14.43 -19.46 1.67
C ALA A 99 15.78 -19.92 1.10
N THR A 100 16.12 -21.20 1.21
CA THR A 100 17.32 -21.77 0.58
C THR A 100 17.29 -21.57 -0.93
N LEU A 101 16.17 -21.90 -1.59
CA LEU A 101 16.02 -21.67 -3.03
C LEU A 101 16.08 -20.19 -3.39
N SER A 102 15.47 -19.32 -2.59
CA SER A 102 15.54 -17.87 -2.81
C SER A 102 16.99 -17.36 -2.78
N ARG A 103 17.84 -17.91 -1.90
CA ARG A 103 19.27 -17.52 -1.84
C ARG A 103 20.04 -17.91 -3.10
N LEU A 104 19.76 -19.08 -3.68
CA LEU A 104 20.36 -19.50 -4.95
C LEU A 104 20.02 -18.52 -6.09
N LEU A 105 18.86 -17.88 -6.02
CA LEU A 105 18.36 -16.96 -7.03
C LEU A 105 18.84 -15.51 -6.88
N LEU A 106 19.55 -15.17 -5.79
CA LEU A 106 19.95 -13.77 -5.51
C LEU A 106 20.97 -13.21 -6.50
N ASP A 107 21.77 -14.06 -7.13
CA ASP A 107 22.78 -13.67 -8.11
C ASP A 107 22.32 -13.92 -9.56
N SER A 108 21.01 -14.13 -9.77
CA SER A 108 20.41 -14.25 -11.10
C SER A 108 20.58 -12.97 -11.93
N SER A 109 20.78 -13.13 -13.25
CA SER A 109 20.85 -12.03 -14.21
C SER A 109 19.50 -11.39 -14.54
N ASP A 110 18.38 -11.96 -14.07
CA ASP A 110 17.03 -11.43 -14.24
C ASP A 110 16.54 -10.74 -12.96
N ASP A 111 16.39 -9.43 -12.99
CA ASP A 111 15.93 -8.62 -11.86
C ASP A 111 14.58 -9.08 -11.30
N VAL A 112 13.67 -9.60 -12.13
CA VAL A 112 12.37 -10.08 -11.68
C VAL A 112 12.51 -11.32 -10.80
N VAL A 113 13.47 -12.19 -11.13
CA VAL A 113 13.83 -13.36 -10.31
C VAL A 113 14.38 -12.89 -8.97
N VAL A 114 15.35 -11.96 -8.99
CA VAL A 114 15.96 -11.42 -7.76
C VAL A 114 14.92 -10.76 -6.87
N ARG A 115 14.05 -9.91 -7.42
CA ARG A 115 12.95 -9.25 -6.68
C ARG A 115 12.03 -10.26 -6.00
N ARG A 116 11.65 -11.34 -6.69
CA ARG A 116 10.80 -12.40 -6.11
C ARG A 116 11.51 -13.14 -4.98
N ALA A 117 12.77 -13.50 -5.18
CA ALA A 117 13.57 -14.16 -4.16
C ALA A 117 13.74 -13.29 -2.90
N VAL A 118 14.07 -12.01 -3.07
CA VAL A 118 14.15 -11.04 -1.97
C VAL A 118 12.80 -10.91 -1.25
N ASN A 119 11.71 -10.73 -2.00
CA ASN A 119 10.37 -10.62 -1.40
C ASN A 119 9.99 -11.87 -0.60
N GLN A 120 10.32 -13.07 -1.10
CA GLN A 120 10.09 -14.32 -0.39
C GLN A 120 10.87 -14.37 0.93
N LEU A 121 12.18 -14.08 0.90
CA LEU A 121 13.01 -14.07 2.11
C LEU A 121 12.48 -13.10 3.18
N ILE A 122 12.04 -11.92 2.75
CA ILE A 122 11.53 -10.88 3.64
C ILE A 122 10.15 -11.26 4.20
N SER A 123 9.23 -11.69 3.34
CA SER A 123 7.85 -12.01 3.70
C SER A 123 7.77 -13.25 4.60
N ALA A 124 8.63 -14.25 4.36
CA ALA A 124 8.77 -15.43 5.21
C ALA A 124 9.55 -15.16 6.51
N LYS A 125 10.11 -13.95 6.69
CA LYS A 125 10.99 -13.58 7.82
C LYS A 125 12.23 -14.48 7.94
N GLU A 126 12.74 -14.96 6.81
CA GLU A 126 13.91 -15.83 6.71
C GLU A 126 15.17 -15.05 6.27
N ALA A 127 15.04 -13.77 5.91
CA ALA A 127 16.16 -12.88 5.60
C ALA A 127 17.02 -12.62 6.87
N THR A 128 18.33 -12.78 6.73
CA THR A 128 19.31 -12.44 7.76
C THR A 128 19.57 -10.92 7.80
N ASN A 129 20.13 -10.42 8.91
CA ASN A 129 20.51 -9.01 9.01
C ASN A 129 21.53 -8.58 7.94
N MET A 130 22.49 -9.46 7.58
CA MET A 130 23.46 -9.17 6.53
C MET A 130 22.80 -9.07 5.15
N GLU A 131 21.84 -9.97 4.87
CA GLU A 131 21.05 -9.93 3.63
C GLU A 131 20.22 -8.64 3.57
N LEU A 132 19.55 -8.25 4.66
CA LEU A 132 18.79 -7.01 4.72
C LEU A 132 19.67 -5.77 4.45
N GLN A 133 20.88 -5.72 5.01
CA GLN A 133 21.84 -4.65 4.72
C GLN A 133 22.28 -4.63 3.25
N ARG A 134 22.54 -5.80 2.66
CA ARG A 134 22.84 -5.94 1.22
C ARG A 134 21.66 -5.43 0.38
N PHE A 135 20.43 -5.80 0.73
CA PHE A 135 19.23 -5.39 0.01
C PHE A 135 18.97 -3.89 0.09
N GLN A 136 19.22 -3.25 1.25
CA GLN A 136 19.15 -1.79 1.39
C GLN A 136 20.14 -1.04 0.50
N SER A 137 21.26 -1.67 0.16
CA SER A 137 22.31 -1.08 -0.70
C SER A 137 22.23 -1.54 -2.16
N SER A 138 21.14 -2.22 -2.55
CA SER A 138 20.95 -2.71 -3.92
C SER A 138 20.80 -1.56 -4.92
N GLU A 139 21.29 -1.73 -6.15
CA GLU A 139 21.01 -0.81 -7.26
C GLU A 139 19.51 -0.79 -7.62
N ASP A 140 18.81 -1.91 -7.42
CA ASP A 140 17.39 -2.04 -7.70
C ASP A 140 16.54 -1.40 -6.59
N HIS A 141 15.81 -0.34 -6.93
CA HIS A 141 14.95 0.37 -5.99
C HIS A 141 13.82 -0.50 -5.42
N VAL A 142 13.35 -1.53 -6.13
CA VAL A 142 12.31 -2.44 -5.64
C VAL A 142 12.88 -3.30 -4.51
N VAL A 143 14.11 -3.81 -4.68
CA VAL A 143 14.83 -4.56 -3.65
C VAL A 143 15.09 -3.68 -2.42
N ARG A 144 15.55 -2.44 -2.63
CA ARG A 144 15.71 -1.46 -1.55
C ARG A 144 14.39 -1.21 -0.83
N SER A 145 13.30 -0.98 -1.58
CA SER A 145 11.97 -0.75 -1.02
C SER A 145 11.49 -1.91 -0.14
N TYR A 146 11.68 -3.17 -0.57
CA TYR A 146 11.34 -4.32 0.27
C TYR A 146 12.14 -4.33 1.59
N ALA A 147 13.43 -4.05 1.53
CA ALA A 147 14.28 -4.01 2.72
C ALA A 147 13.89 -2.84 3.66
N THR A 148 13.60 -1.66 3.11
CA THR A 148 13.11 -0.49 3.85
C THR A 148 11.77 -0.78 4.53
N ALA A 149 10.89 -1.59 3.92
CA ALA A 149 9.59 -1.92 4.49
C ALA A 149 9.66 -2.67 5.82
N VAL A 150 10.68 -3.50 6.00
CA VAL A 150 10.90 -4.29 7.22
C VAL A 150 11.98 -3.72 8.13
N ASN A 151 12.58 -2.59 7.76
CA ASN A 151 13.59 -1.94 8.58
C ASN A 151 12.95 -1.29 9.81
N SER A 152 13.50 -1.57 10.99
CA SER A 152 13.06 -1.02 12.27
C SER A 152 13.97 0.08 12.82
N ARG A 153 15.09 0.37 12.15
CA ARG A 153 16.09 1.35 12.59
C ARG A 153 15.73 2.73 12.07
N VAL A 154 15.30 3.60 12.98
CA VAL A 154 14.89 4.98 12.68
C VAL A 154 15.96 5.74 11.89
N SER A 155 17.23 5.63 12.26
CA SER A 155 18.33 6.33 11.57
C SER A 155 18.49 5.91 10.09
N GLU A 156 18.38 4.61 9.80
CA GLU A 156 18.47 4.07 8.43
C GLU A 156 17.22 4.43 7.61
N LEU A 157 16.04 4.44 8.24
CA LEU A 157 14.81 4.91 7.61
C LEU A 157 14.86 6.41 7.29
N LEU A 158 15.39 7.24 8.19
CA LEU A 158 15.59 8.66 7.94
C LEU A 158 16.56 8.91 6.78
N GLN A 159 17.62 8.10 6.67
CA GLN A 159 18.51 8.13 5.51
C GLN A 159 17.77 7.74 4.22
N SER A 160 16.89 6.73 4.29
CA SER A 160 16.07 6.27 3.15
C SER A 160 15.07 7.33 2.64
N LEU A 161 14.75 8.36 3.43
CA LEU A 161 13.99 9.52 2.96
C LEU A 161 14.74 10.36 1.93
N GLN A 162 16.05 10.15 1.75
CA GLN A 162 16.87 10.83 0.75
C GLN A 162 17.17 9.93 -0.46
N ASP A 163 16.55 8.75 -0.55
CA ASP A 163 16.77 7.84 -1.68
C ASP A 163 16.37 8.50 -3.02
N ALA A 164 17.17 8.20 -4.06
CA ALA A 164 16.92 8.68 -5.41
C ALA A 164 15.51 8.29 -5.91
N HIS A 165 15.04 7.10 -5.56
CA HIS A 165 13.76 6.58 -6.01
C HIS A 165 12.61 6.94 -5.06
N PRO A 166 11.49 7.50 -5.56
CA PRO A 166 10.37 7.94 -4.73
C PRO A 166 9.70 6.80 -3.95
N ASP A 167 9.69 5.57 -4.47
CA ASP A 167 9.05 4.44 -3.77
C ASP A 167 9.79 4.04 -2.50
N VAL A 168 11.13 4.10 -2.51
CA VAL A 168 11.93 3.85 -1.30
C VAL A 168 11.66 4.93 -0.26
N ARG A 169 11.61 6.21 -0.68
CA ARG A 169 11.26 7.33 0.21
C ARG A 169 9.86 7.16 0.82
N ARG A 170 8.88 6.79 -0.01
CA ARG A 170 7.49 6.54 0.44
C ARG A 170 7.45 5.40 1.45
N GLN A 171 8.16 4.31 1.18
CA GLN A 171 8.22 3.19 2.10
C GLN A 171 8.85 3.58 3.43
N ALA A 172 9.96 4.34 3.39
CA ALA A 172 10.62 4.85 4.58
C ALA A 172 9.70 5.74 5.42
N ALA A 173 9.03 6.70 4.77
CA ALA A 173 8.06 7.58 5.43
C ALA A 173 6.90 6.78 6.04
N SER A 174 6.36 5.79 5.32
CA SER A 174 5.28 4.93 5.83
C SER A 174 5.70 4.15 7.08
N SER A 175 6.93 3.62 7.11
CA SER A 175 7.46 2.92 8.28
C SER A 175 7.66 3.89 9.46
N LEU A 176 8.29 5.05 9.23
CA LEU A 176 8.55 6.05 10.28
C LEU A 176 7.27 6.62 10.89
N LEU A 177 6.23 6.86 10.08
CA LEU A 177 4.95 7.38 10.55
C LEU A 177 4.22 6.40 11.47
N LYS A 178 4.58 5.11 11.46
CA LYS A 178 4.00 4.09 12.35
C LYS A 178 4.83 3.86 13.62
N MET A 179 5.94 4.58 13.78
CA MET A 179 6.87 4.43 14.90
C MET A 179 6.72 5.56 15.91
N GLU A 180 7.09 5.27 17.16
CA GLU A 180 7.29 6.29 18.18
C GLU A 180 8.65 6.94 17.97
N LEU A 181 8.66 8.21 17.57
CA LEU A 181 9.87 8.99 17.30
C LEU A 181 10.13 9.99 18.41
N ASN A 182 11.41 10.22 18.73
CA ASN A 182 11.79 11.36 19.56
C ASN A 182 11.61 12.69 18.80
N ASP A 183 11.73 13.82 19.50
CA ASP A 183 11.54 15.15 18.91
C ASP A 183 12.49 15.45 17.74
N VAL A 184 13.73 14.94 17.77
CA VAL A 184 14.73 15.19 16.73
C VAL A 184 14.36 14.44 15.45
N ASP A 185 14.05 13.15 15.58
CA ASP A 185 13.67 12.28 14.46
C ASP A 185 12.32 12.70 13.87
N SER A 186 11.38 13.12 14.72
CA SER A 186 10.08 13.67 14.31
C SER A 186 10.26 14.95 13.46
N LYS A 187 11.17 15.85 13.86
CA LYS A 187 11.49 17.05 13.07
C LYS A 187 12.16 16.70 11.73
N ALA A 188 13.03 15.70 11.70
CA ALA A 188 13.67 15.24 10.46
C ALA A 188 12.64 14.68 9.47
N LEU A 189 11.72 13.83 9.94
CA LEU A 189 10.61 13.30 9.13
C LEU A 189 9.70 14.43 8.62
N GLN A 190 9.33 15.37 9.50
CA GLN A 190 8.50 16.52 9.12
C GLN A 190 9.16 17.34 8.01
N SER A 191 10.44 17.67 8.16
CA SER A 191 11.20 18.40 7.14
C SER A 191 11.18 17.67 5.78
N ALA A 192 11.35 16.35 5.75
CA ALA A 192 11.27 15.58 4.52
C ALA A 192 9.87 15.64 3.88
N ILE A 193 8.81 15.53 4.69
CA ILE A 193 7.42 15.61 4.22
C ILE A 193 7.08 17.01 3.68
N GLU A 194 7.61 18.08 4.28
CA GLU A 194 7.33 19.45 3.85
C GLU A 194 7.81 19.73 2.43
N HIS A 195 8.91 19.11 2.02
CA HIS A 195 9.59 19.35 0.75
C HIS A 195 9.24 18.32 -0.35
N ASP A 196 8.43 17.30 -0.06
CA ASP A 196 7.99 16.29 -1.03
C ASP A 196 6.45 16.12 -0.98
N ASP A 197 5.74 16.63 -1.99
CA ASP A 197 4.26 16.58 -2.07
C ASP A 197 3.72 15.13 -2.07
N ALA A 198 4.47 14.17 -2.62
CA ALA A 198 4.06 12.78 -2.63
C ALA A 198 4.15 12.17 -1.22
N LEU A 199 5.19 12.52 -0.45
CA LEU A 199 5.28 12.13 0.95
C LEU A 199 4.21 12.82 1.79
N TRP A 200 3.89 14.08 1.51
CA TRP A 200 2.80 14.79 2.17
C TRP A 200 1.45 14.12 1.95
N LYS A 201 1.11 13.77 0.69
CA LYS A 201 -0.12 13.04 0.37
C LYS A 201 -0.20 11.66 1.02
N LEU A 202 0.94 10.99 1.19
CA LEU A 202 1.02 9.72 1.92
C LEU A 202 0.83 9.92 3.43
N ALA A 203 1.45 10.96 3.99
CA ALA A 203 1.46 11.20 5.42
C ALA A 203 0.10 11.63 5.96
N VAL A 204 -0.69 12.41 5.21
CA VAL A 204 -1.97 12.95 5.68
C VAL A 204 -2.97 11.86 6.10
N PRO A 205 -3.29 10.83 5.28
CA PRO A 205 -4.18 9.75 5.71
C PRO A 205 -3.66 9.00 6.93
N ILE A 206 -2.36 8.68 6.97
CA ILE A 206 -1.72 7.95 8.07
C ILE A 206 -1.78 8.78 9.37
N ALA A 207 -1.55 10.09 9.28
CA ALA A 207 -1.69 11.03 10.38
C ALA A 207 -3.10 11.02 10.97
N LEU A 208 -4.11 11.04 10.08
CA LEU A 208 -5.51 11.04 10.45
C LEU A 208 -5.95 9.69 11.04
N GLU A 209 -5.40 8.58 10.56
CA GLU A 209 -5.68 7.24 11.09
C GLU A 209 -5.11 7.06 12.50
N HIS A 210 -3.85 7.45 12.70
CA HIS A 210 -3.13 7.25 13.96
C HIS A 210 -3.18 8.45 14.92
N LYS A 211 -3.92 9.52 14.58
CA LYS A 211 -4.11 10.74 15.39
C LYS A 211 -2.80 11.43 15.77
N HIS A 212 -1.83 11.50 14.87
CA HIS A 212 -0.52 12.10 15.15
C HIS A 212 -0.61 13.64 15.27
N PRO A 213 -0.45 14.23 16.48
CA PRO A 213 -0.63 15.68 16.69
C PRO A 213 0.42 16.52 15.96
N HIS A 214 1.62 15.96 15.76
CA HIS A 214 2.74 16.66 15.15
C HIS A 214 2.58 16.91 13.65
N LEU A 215 1.65 16.22 12.98
CA LEU A 215 1.41 16.38 11.55
C LEU A 215 0.37 17.46 11.24
N VAL A 216 -0.29 18.01 12.27
CA VAL A 216 -1.24 19.12 12.11
C VAL A 216 -0.55 20.36 11.56
N ASN A 217 0.69 20.65 11.98
CA ASN A 217 1.46 21.78 11.45
C ASN A 217 1.71 21.69 9.93
N LEU A 218 1.82 20.47 9.39
CA LEU A 218 1.99 20.23 7.96
C LEU A 218 0.73 20.51 7.15
N MET A 219 -0.43 20.56 7.80
CA MET A 219 -1.74 20.72 7.17
C MET A 219 -2.14 22.20 7.02
N LEU A 220 -1.54 23.10 7.80
CA LEU A 220 -1.96 24.50 7.92
C LEU A 220 -1.36 25.42 6.83
N ARG A 221 -0.17 25.08 6.30
CA ARG A 221 0.58 25.93 5.36
C ARG A 221 0.63 25.31 3.96
N LYS A 222 -0.53 25.17 3.33
CA LYS A 222 -0.64 24.47 2.05
C LYS A 222 -1.56 25.17 1.05
N ASP A 223 -1.30 24.92 -0.23
CA ASP A 223 -1.99 25.56 -1.35
C ASP A 223 -3.46 25.09 -1.49
N LYS A 224 -4.19 25.64 -2.47
CA LYS A 224 -5.61 25.29 -2.69
C LYS A 224 -5.82 23.80 -3.02
N SER A 225 -4.90 23.17 -3.75
CA SER A 225 -4.99 21.76 -4.16
C SER A 225 -4.80 20.82 -2.97
N GLN A 226 -3.76 21.07 -2.18
CA GLN A 226 -3.44 20.33 -0.97
C GLN A 226 -4.57 20.48 0.07
N ARG A 227 -5.13 21.68 0.25
CA ARG A 227 -6.31 21.86 1.12
C ARG A 227 -7.50 21.01 0.69
N ARG A 228 -7.76 20.90 -0.63
CA ARG A 228 -8.84 20.04 -1.14
C ARG A 228 -8.58 18.56 -0.85
N PHE A 229 -7.35 18.09 -1.06
CA PHE A 229 -6.95 16.73 -0.73
C PHE A 229 -7.15 16.44 0.76
N LEU A 230 -6.67 17.34 1.64
CA LEU A 230 -6.82 17.19 3.08
C LEU A 230 -8.29 17.11 3.51
N VAL A 231 -9.15 17.98 2.99
CA VAL A 231 -10.59 17.95 3.30
C VAL A 231 -11.21 16.62 2.84
N GLN A 232 -10.80 16.07 1.69
CA GLN A 232 -11.28 14.78 1.23
C GLN A 232 -10.79 13.65 2.14
N SER A 233 -9.50 13.59 2.46
CA SER A 233 -8.95 12.59 3.38
C SER A 233 -9.61 12.65 4.77
N LEU A 234 -9.95 13.86 5.24
CA LEU A 234 -10.68 14.03 6.49
C LEU A 234 -12.11 13.50 6.40
N LYS A 235 -12.79 13.66 5.26
CA LYS A 235 -14.13 13.07 5.04
C LYS A 235 -14.10 11.56 4.98
N ASP A 236 -13.04 10.98 4.42
CA ASP A 236 -12.87 9.54 4.34
C ASP A 236 -12.54 8.93 5.71
N ALA A 237 -11.78 9.65 6.54
CA ALA A 237 -11.32 9.18 7.84
C ALA A 237 -12.26 9.48 9.01
N VAL A 238 -13.04 10.57 8.95
CA VAL A 238 -13.88 11.07 10.05
C VAL A 238 -15.36 11.03 9.68
N SER A 239 -16.13 10.22 10.40
CA SER A 239 -17.57 10.07 10.20
C SER A 239 -18.43 10.94 11.12
N ASP A 240 -17.93 11.37 12.27
CA ASP A 240 -18.72 12.06 13.31
C ASP A 240 -18.08 13.40 13.71
N ALA A 241 -18.90 14.38 14.10
CA ALA A 241 -18.49 15.75 14.41
C ALA A 241 -17.86 15.90 15.81
N ASP A 242 -18.02 14.90 16.68
CA ASP A 242 -17.35 14.83 18.00
C ASP A 242 -15.97 14.13 17.95
N ASP A 243 -15.48 13.81 16.75
CA ASP A 243 -14.18 13.14 16.62
C ASP A 243 -13.03 14.04 17.10
N SER A 244 -12.22 13.49 18.01
CA SER A 244 -11.00 14.09 18.56
C SER A 244 -10.07 14.75 17.52
N ARG A 245 -10.04 14.26 16.28
CA ARG A 245 -9.20 14.79 15.19
C ARG A 245 -9.68 16.16 14.71
N LEU A 246 -10.99 16.40 14.72
CA LEU A 246 -11.55 17.72 14.38
C LEU A 246 -11.17 18.74 15.45
N ARG A 247 -11.25 18.35 16.73
CA ARG A 247 -10.84 19.21 17.84
C ARG A 247 -9.36 19.57 17.76
N MET A 248 -8.49 18.59 17.50
CA MET A 248 -7.06 18.79 17.30
C MET A 248 -6.76 19.80 16.19
N LEU A 249 -7.49 19.74 15.07
CA LEU A 249 -7.36 20.71 13.98
C LEU A 249 -7.83 22.11 14.41
N ILE A 250 -8.96 22.23 15.08
CA ILE A 250 -9.49 23.51 15.57
C ILE A 250 -8.49 24.17 16.54
N ASP A 251 -7.94 23.41 17.48
CA ASP A 251 -7.00 23.93 18.48
C ASP A 251 -5.68 24.40 17.83
N SER A 252 -5.37 23.91 16.63
CA SER A 252 -4.16 24.23 15.88
C SER A 252 -4.41 25.19 14.70
N ASP A 253 -5.43 26.05 14.76
CA ASP A 253 -5.74 27.03 13.68
C ASP A 253 -6.22 26.42 12.35
N GLY A 254 -6.73 25.18 12.40
CA GLY A 254 -7.32 24.46 11.27
C GLY A 254 -8.82 24.69 11.07
N SER A 255 -9.43 25.70 11.70
CA SER A 255 -10.88 25.90 11.73
C SER A 255 -11.51 26.00 10.33
N SER A 256 -10.85 26.61 9.34
CA SER A 256 -11.32 26.67 7.95
C SER A 256 -11.39 25.28 7.28
N ILE A 257 -10.43 24.39 7.58
CA ILE A 257 -10.43 23.01 7.05
C ILE A 257 -11.62 22.24 7.62
N VAL A 258 -11.87 22.40 8.93
CA VAL A 258 -13.01 21.75 9.60
C VAL A 258 -14.35 22.31 9.11
N ALA A 259 -14.45 23.63 8.90
CA ALA A 259 -15.63 24.25 8.29
C ALA A 259 -15.95 23.64 6.92
N ARG A 260 -14.93 23.40 6.08
CA ARG A 260 -15.11 22.75 4.77
C ARG A 260 -15.47 21.27 4.85
N TRP A 261 -14.96 20.56 5.86
CA TRP A 261 -15.37 19.18 6.13
C TRP A 261 -16.86 19.10 6.50
N LEU A 262 -17.34 20.07 7.28
CA LEU A 262 -18.71 20.16 7.79
C LEU A 262 -19.76 20.50 6.72
N VAL A 263 -19.33 21.02 5.56
CA VAL A 263 -20.19 21.34 4.42
C VAL A 263 -20.97 20.10 3.97
N GLY A 264 -22.30 20.17 4.07
CA GLY A 264 -23.24 19.13 3.62
C GLY A 264 -23.68 18.14 4.70
N ARG A 265 -23.22 18.28 5.94
CA ARG A 265 -23.64 17.45 7.08
C ARG A 265 -24.79 18.11 7.85
N ASN A 266 -25.84 17.36 8.22
CA ASN A 266 -27.05 17.93 8.84
C ASN A 266 -27.47 17.23 10.14
N ASP A 267 -26.59 16.43 10.74
CA ASP A 267 -26.85 15.78 12.03
C ASP A 267 -26.67 16.77 13.20
N ALA A 268 -27.26 16.44 14.36
CA ALA A 268 -27.26 17.33 15.53
C ALA A 268 -25.86 17.72 16.02
N LYS A 269 -24.91 16.77 16.01
CA LYS A 269 -23.52 17.03 16.41
C LYS A 269 -22.82 17.97 15.41
N SER A 270 -23.08 17.78 14.12
CA SER A 270 -22.60 18.70 13.08
C SER A 270 -23.21 20.10 13.22
N ASP A 271 -24.45 20.23 13.66
CA ASP A 271 -25.09 21.53 13.91
C ASP A 271 -24.45 22.26 15.11
N GLU A 272 -24.12 21.55 16.20
CA GLU A 272 -23.38 22.09 17.34
C GLU A 272 -21.98 22.59 16.93
N LEU A 273 -21.23 21.77 16.20
CA LEU A 273 -19.91 22.15 15.69
C LEU A 273 -19.99 23.33 14.72
N ARG A 274 -21.06 23.40 13.90
CA ARG A 274 -21.28 24.53 12.99
C ARG A 274 -21.50 25.82 13.76
N HIS A 275 -22.31 25.76 14.82
CA HIS A 275 -22.52 26.91 15.68
C HIS A 275 -21.19 27.39 16.26
N GLU A 276 -20.33 26.50 16.78
CA GLU A 276 -18.99 26.90 17.24
C GLU A 276 -18.18 27.62 16.15
N LEU A 277 -18.09 27.04 14.95
CA LEU A 277 -17.26 27.57 13.86
C LEU A 277 -17.77 28.89 13.26
N LEU A 278 -19.08 29.14 13.26
CA LEU A 278 -19.65 30.39 12.74
C LEU A 278 -19.23 31.61 13.56
N PHE A 279 -19.01 31.42 14.87
CA PHE A 279 -18.55 32.48 15.77
C PHE A 279 -17.02 32.46 16.01
N ASP A 280 -16.29 31.48 15.44
CA ASP A 280 -14.82 31.47 15.46
C ASP A 280 -14.26 32.53 14.50
N GLN A 281 -13.43 33.44 15.02
CA GLN A 281 -12.82 34.52 14.24
C GLN A 281 -11.75 34.02 13.25
N ARG A 282 -11.25 32.80 13.42
CA ARG A 282 -10.26 32.17 12.54
C ARG A 282 -10.87 31.62 11.25
N VAL A 283 -12.19 31.43 11.22
CA VAL A 283 -12.91 30.98 10.01
C VAL A 283 -13.20 32.19 9.12
N ASP A 284 -12.78 32.12 7.86
CA ASP A 284 -13.00 33.18 6.90
C ASP A 284 -14.48 33.32 6.50
N SER A 285 -14.83 34.52 6.06
CA SER A 285 -16.19 34.90 5.69
C SER A 285 -16.80 33.97 4.64
N ILE A 286 -16.01 33.53 3.66
CA ILE A 286 -16.47 32.68 2.56
C ILE A 286 -16.87 31.31 3.11
N ASP A 287 -16.05 30.72 3.97
CA ASP A 287 -16.37 29.43 4.58
C ASP A 287 -17.56 29.54 5.55
N LYS A 288 -17.72 30.66 6.28
CA LYS A 288 -18.92 30.94 7.10
C LYS A 288 -20.19 31.06 6.26
N SER A 289 -20.17 31.84 5.17
CA SER A 289 -21.30 31.98 4.26
C SER A 289 -21.71 30.63 3.66
N ARG A 290 -20.75 29.80 3.22
CA ARG A 290 -21.03 28.46 2.72
C ARG A 290 -21.71 27.56 3.75
N LEU A 291 -21.31 27.65 5.02
CA LEU A 291 -21.97 26.89 6.09
C LEU A 291 -23.45 27.29 6.23
N LEU A 292 -23.77 28.58 6.07
CA LEU A 292 -25.14 29.11 6.15
C LEU A 292 -25.96 28.78 4.90
N GLU A 293 -25.40 28.92 3.70
CA GLU A 293 -26.06 28.58 2.44
C GLU A 293 -26.51 27.12 2.40
N ARG A 294 -25.77 26.23 3.06
CA ARG A 294 -26.10 24.80 3.17
C ARG A 294 -27.20 24.49 4.17
N LEU A 295 -27.77 25.50 4.85
CA LEU A 295 -28.92 25.36 5.74
C LEU A 295 -30.21 25.91 5.13
N LEU A 296 -30.19 26.48 3.92
CA LEU A 296 -31.38 27.09 3.30
C LEU A 296 -32.56 26.10 3.18
N HIS A 297 -32.30 24.82 2.93
CA HIS A 297 -33.35 23.80 2.89
C HIS A 297 -34.00 23.50 4.25
N ARG A 298 -33.41 23.98 5.35
CA ARG A 298 -33.84 23.82 6.75
C ARG A 298 -34.25 25.15 7.40
N GLN A 299 -34.42 26.22 6.62
CA GLN A 299 -34.65 27.57 7.13
C GLN A 299 -35.89 27.72 8.03
N GLN A 300 -36.89 26.82 7.91
CA GLN A 300 -38.10 26.86 8.75
C GLN A 300 -37.90 26.23 10.15
N GLU A 301 -36.75 25.60 10.40
CA GLU A 301 -36.47 25.01 11.70
C GLU A 301 -36.18 26.09 12.77
N PRO A 302 -36.81 26.03 13.97
CA PRO A 302 -36.65 27.05 15.00
C PRO A 302 -35.19 27.28 15.43
N ALA A 303 -34.39 26.21 15.47
CA ALA A 303 -32.97 26.27 15.82
C ALA A 303 -32.16 27.07 14.78
N ILE A 304 -32.47 26.88 13.49
CA ILE A 304 -31.80 27.55 12.38
C ILE A 304 -32.17 29.04 12.33
N GLN A 305 -33.45 29.36 12.56
CA GLN A 305 -33.94 30.74 12.70
C GLN A 305 -33.28 31.47 13.88
N THR A 306 -33.10 30.79 15.01
CA THR A 306 -32.41 31.35 16.19
C THR A 306 -30.94 31.64 15.88
N LEU A 307 -30.25 30.71 15.21
CA LEU A 307 -28.87 30.90 14.76
C LEU A 307 -28.73 32.07 13.77
N ALA A 308 -29.61 32.15 12.77
CA ALA A 308 -29.59 33.20 11.76
C ALA A 308 -29.79 34.59 12.40
N LYS A 309 -30.77 34.72 13.29
CA LYS A 309 -31.02 35.96 14.04
C LYS A 309 -29.81 36.37 14.86
N LYS A 310 -29.19 35.43 15.59
CA LYS A 310 -27.99 35.70 16.39
C LYS A 310 -26.84 36.24 15.54
N LEU A 311 -26.64 35.69 14.34
CA LEU A 311 -25.61 36.18 13.42
C LEU A 311 -25.92 37.56 12.86
N LEU A 312 -27.19 37.88 12.60
CA LEU A 312 -27.60 39.23 12.18
C LEU A 312 -27.32 40.27 13.27
N ASP A 313 -27.49 39.89 14.55
CA ASP A 313 -27.27 40.78 15.69
C ASP A 313 -25.77 40.95 16.03
N GLU A 314 -24.96 39.89 15.87
CA GLU A 314 -23.57 39.86 16.35
C GLU A 314 -22.49 40.02 15.27
N SER A 315 -22.77 39.67 14.00
CA SER A 315 -21.79 39.72 12.92
C SER A 315 -21.60 41.14 12.37
N LYS A 316 -20.36 41.45 11.96
CA LYS A 316 -20.01 42.68 11.23
C LYS A 316 -19.60 42.42 9.79
N ASP A 317 -19.56 41.15 9.39
CA ASP A 317 -19.12 40.75 8.06
C ASP A 317 -20.31 40.77 7.08
N GLU A 318 -20.22 41.59 6.04
CA GLU A 318 -21.29 41.79 5.06
C GLU A 318 -21.73 40.48 4.37
N LEU A 319 -20.78 39.60 4.08
CA LEU A 319 -21.04 38.35 3.38
C LEU A 319 -21.75 37.35 4.30
N VAL A 320 -21.34 37.28 5.56
CA VAL A 320 -22.03 36.49 6.59
C VAL A 320 -23.43 37.05 6.87
N LEU A 321 -23.58 38.37 6.99
CA LEU A 321 -24.88 39.03 7.21
C LEU A 321 -25.84 38.78 6.05
N SER A 322 -25.38 38.88 4.81
CA SER A 322 -26.19 38.57 3.63
C SER A 322 -26.67 37.11 3.63
N ALA A 323 -25.79 36.16 3.96
CA ALA A 323 -26.16 34.74 4.04
C ALA A 323 -27.12 34.46 5.20
N ALA A 324 -26.92 35.09 6.36
CA ALA A 324 -27.81 34.98 7.52
C ALA A 324 -29.20 35.58 7.23
N GLN A 325 -29.25 36.71 6.52
CA GLN A 325 -30.50 37.34 6.11
C GLN A 325 -31.31 36.40 5.20
N ASN A 326 -30.66 35.82 4.19
CA ASN A 326 -31.31 34.84 3.30
C ASN A 326 -31.88 33.65 4.07
N LEU A 327 -31.16 33.18 5.09
CA LEU A 327 -31.60 32.09 5.95
C LEU A 327 -32.75 32.49 6.89
N TYR A 328 -32.83 33.76 7.28
CA TYR A 328 -33.86 34.28 8.18
C TYR A 328 -35.19 34.59 7.46
N THR A 329 -35.13 35.17 6.26
CA THR A 329 -36.32 35.74 5.59
C THR A 329 -37.04 34.82 4.61
N SER A 330 -36.52 33.62 4.33
CA SER A 330 -37.01 32.76 3.25
C SER A 330 -38.15 31.82 3.66
#